data_AF-A0A2N5A8Y8-F1
#
_entry.id   AF-A0A2N5A8Y8-F1
#
_cell.length_a   1.000
_cell.length_b   1.000
_cell.length_c   1.000
_cell.angle_alpha   90.00
_cell.angle_beta   90.00
_cell.angle_gamma   90.00
#
_symmetry.space_group_name_H-M   'P 1'
#
loop_
_entity.id
_entity.type
_entity.pdbx_description
1 polymer ?
#
loop_
_entity_poly.entity_id
_entity_poly.type
_entity_poly.pdbx_seq_one_letter_code
_entity_poly.pdbx_strand_id
1 'polypeptide(L)' 'TREHIPVLVYGPKVKPGSLGHRETFADIGQTIAKYFGTSDMEYGKAMF' A
#
# COMPACT_ATOMS: atom_id res chain seq x y z
N THR A 1 -18.35 -11.50 -7.35
CA THR A 1 -18.68 -10.12 -7.78
C THR A 1 -17.37 -9.35 -7.99
N ARG A 2 -17.41 -8.19 -8.64
CA ARG A 2 -16.23 -7.32 -8.81
C ARG A 2 -16.35 -6.16 -7.83
N GLU A 3 -15.69 -6.29 -6.69
CA GLU A 3 -15.84 -5.39 -5.55
C GLU A 3 -14.48 -4.87 -5.07
N HIS A 4 -14.52 -3.71 -4.41
CA HIS A 4 -13.35 -3.18 -3.72
C HIS A 4 -13.07 -3.99 -2.45
N ILE A 5 -11.79 -4.16 -2.14
CA ILE A 5 -11.36 -4.78 -0.89
C ILE A 5 -10.91 -3.70 0.10
N PRO A 6 -11.19 -3.86 1.41
CA PRO A 6 -10.56 -3.02 2.41
C PRO A 6 -9.08 -3.39 2.56
N VAL A 7 -8.26 -2.39 2.86
CA VAL A 7 -6.86 -2.58 3.24
C VAL A 7 -6.65 -1.90 4.59
N LEU A 8 -6.14 -2.66 5.56
CA LEU A 8 -5.79 -2.16 6.89
C LEU A 8 -4.28 -2.27 7.07
N VAL A 9 -3.65 -1.19 7.52
CA VAL A 9 -2.22 -1.17 7.84
C VAL A 9 -2.05 -0.81 9.31
N TYR A 10 -1.26 -1.59 10.02
CA TYR A 10 -1.00 -1.42 11.44
C TYR A 10 0.49 -1.56 11.72
N GLY A 11 1.00 -0.75 12.64
CA GLY A 11 2.36 -0.83 13.11
C GLY A 11 2.75 0.40 13.93
N PRO A 12 3.85 0.32 14.70
CA PRO A 12 4.25 1.38 15.64
C PRO A 12 4.59 2.71 14.95
N LYS A 13 4.92 2.69 13.65
CA LYS A 13 5.27 3.89 12.86
C LYS A 13 4.16 4.32 11.90
N VAL A 14 3.02 3.64 11.88
CA VAL A 14 1.91 3.96 10.99
C VAL A 14 1.16 5.17 11.56
N LYS A 15 1.09 6.25 10.78
CA LYS A 15 0.28 7.42 11.16
C LYS A 15 -1.21 7.04 11.11
N PRO A 16 -1.98 7.24 12.19
CA PRO A 16 -3.41 6.97 12.17
C PRO A 16 -4.14 7.85 11.15
N GLY A 17 -5.10 7.28 10.42
CA GLY A 17 -5.94 8.01 9.49
C GLY A 17 -6.39 7.17 8.29
N SER A 18 -7.14 7.80 7.40
CA SER A 18 -7.51 7.21 6.12
C SER A 18 -6.36 7.38 5.11
N LEU A 19 -6.00 6.29 4.43
CA LEU A 19 -5.07 6.32 3.29
C LEU A 19 -5.78 6.62 1.96
N GLY A 20 -7.11 6.83 2.00
CA GLY A 20 -7.95 7.04 0.83
C GLY A 20 -8.14 5.79 -0.02
N HIS A 21 -8.71 6.00 -1.21
CA HIS A 21 -8.89 4.95 -2.21
C HIS A 21 -7.55 4.62 -2.89
N ARG A 22 -7.36 3.33 -3.25
CA ARG A 22 -6.20 2.86 -4.01
C ARG A 22 -6.64 2.38 -5.37
N GLU A 23 -6.02 2.94 -6.41
CA GLU A 23 -6.33 2.63 -7.82
C GLU A 23 -5.93 1.20 -8.22
N THR A 24 -4.99 0.59 -7.49
CA THR A 24 -4.49 -0.75 -7.78
C THR A 24 -4.03 -1.48 -6.51
N PHE A 25 -4.16 -2.81 -6.52
CA PHE A 25 -3.62 -3.66 -5.45
C PHE A 25 -2.08 -3.67 -5.45
N ALA A 26 -1.45 -3.28 -6.56
CA ALA A 26 0.00 -3.18 -6.65
C ALA A 26 0.60 -2.16 -5.66
N ASP A 27 -0.20 -1.21 -5.17
CA ASP A 27 0.22 -0.25 -4.13
C ASP A 27 0.68 -0.94 -2.85
N ILE A 28 0.12 -2.12 -2.54
CA ILE A 28 0.55 -2.93 -1.39
C ILE A 28 1.98 -3.42 -1.61
N GLY A 29 2.26 -4.01 -2.78
CA GLY A 29 3.59 -4.51 -3.13
C GLY A 29 4.63 -3.40 -3.18
N GLN A 30 4.32 -2.27 -3.82
CA GLN A 30 5.23 -1.12 -3.89
C GLN A 30 5.53 -0.54 -2.49
N THR A 31 4.56 -0.56 -1.58
CA THR A 31 4.77 -0.13 -0.18
C THR A 31 5.71 -1.07 0.56
N ILE A 32 5.59 -2.39 0.33
CA ILE A 32 6.48 -3.40 0.92
C ILE A 32 7.91 -3.25 0.37
N ALA A 33 8.06 -3.10 -0.95
CA ALA A 33 9.35 -2.91 -1.60
C ALA A 33 10.10 -1.71 -1.03
N LYS A 34 9.39 -0.57 -0.90
CA LYS A 34 9.93 0.64 -0.27
C LYS A 34 10.30 0.43 1.20
N TYR A 35 9.47 -0.29 1.98
CA TYR A 35 9.75 -0.55 3.39
C TYR A 35 11.03 -1.35 3.62
N PHE A 36 11.29 -2.34 2.77
CA PHE A 36 12.49 -3.18 2.84
C PHE A 36 13.69 -2.63 2.06
N GLY A 37 13.53 -1.52 1.32
CA GLY A 37 14.60 -0.91 0.53
C GLY A 37 15.02 -1.78 -0.66
N THR A 38 14.10 -2.54 -1.24
CA THR A 38 14.35 -3.35 -2.44
C THR A 38 14.12 -2.52 -3.72
N SER A 39 14.36 -3.12 -4.89
CA SER A 39 14.01 -2.49 -6.17
C SER A 39 12.51 -2.18 -6.26
N ASP A 40 12.17 -1.11 -6.98
CA ASP A 40 10.78 -0.74 -7.26
C ASP A 40 10.06 -1.79 -8.10
N MET A 41 8.74 -1.85 -7.93
CA MET A 41 7.84 -2.67 -8.74
C MET A 41 7.48 -1.90 -10.02
N GLU A 42 7.06 -2.64 -11.05
CA GLU A 42 6.60 -2.05 -12.32
C GLU A 42 5.30 -1.23 -12.16
N TYR A 43 4.49 -1.57 -11.15
CA TYR A 43 3.19 -0.95 -10.89
C TYR A 43 3.01 -0.56 -9.43
N GLY A 44 2.12 0.39 -9.22
CA GLY A 44 1.68 0.84 -7.91
C GLY A 44 2.45 2.06 -7.40
N LYS A 45 1.94 2.61 -6.30
CA LYS A 45 2.48 3.77 -5.60
C LYS A 45 2.54 3.43 -4.11
N ALA A 46 3.71 3.59 -3.51
CA ALA A 46 3.89 3.38 -2.09
C ALA A 46 2.93 4.28 -1.28
N MET A 47 2.34 3.72 -0.23
CA MET A 47 1.35 4.42 0.61
C MET A 47 2.00 5.38 1.63
N PHE A 48 3.27 5.18 1.97
CA PHE A 48 4.09 6.01 2.88
C PHE A 48 5.54 6.00 2.44
#